data_AF-A0A6B0V9N5-F1
#
_entry.id   AF-A0A6B0V9N5-F1
#
_cell.length_a   1.000
_cell.length_b   1.000
_cell.length_c   1.000
_cell.angle_alpha   90.00
_cell.angle_beta   90.00
_cell.angle_gamma   90.00
#
_symmetry.space_group_name_H-M   'P 1'
#
loop_
_entity.id
_entity.type
_entity.pdbx_description
1 polymer ?
#
loop_
_entity_poly.entity_id
_entity_poly.type
_entity_poly.pdbx_seq_one_letter_code
_entity_poly.pdbx_strand_id
1 'polypeptide(L)'
;MDRRIATLIFVVTAIASSRSAESKDPMILDPRDKVCQTPECIEMGIMLSRAIDRNKNPCDDFYDYVCQKWKQNNTIPPYLPSYGHIWFIREELSKRLKDILSNMTVPTYQAESLNEKIAIAYHSCMNEDSCQPGEEISRLRETLIKFGIPRNEKIAIAYHSCMNEDLCQPGEEISRLRDTLTEFGIPRWPMIPGLIETINWKEIYRKIRVGADMSFIFSVNLFPYLYNTSQPAIDIEAAKFVPSSYQIYMSQTETDSAVKAYKNFIKETVILFWGNKDINVTTKIAQDIFDFEVNLTKKIYDFNFELPDLPDFNYSYYNYDYGDESSSTIQPE
;
A
#
# COMPACT_ATOMS: atom_id res chain seq x y z
N MET A 1 -15.73 22.43 52.06
CA MET A 1 -16.04 21.09 51.53
C MET A 1 -15.10 20.11 52.21
N ASP A 2 -15.64 19.25 53.06
CA ASP A 2 -14.87 18.43 53.98
C ASP A 2 -14.02 17.40 53.21
N ARG A 3 -12.76 17.21 53.62
CA ARG A 3 -11.80 16.36 52.90
C ARG A 3 -12.29 14.91 52.83
N ARG A 4 -13.14 14.51 53.77
CA ARG A 4 -13.86 13.21 53.81
C ARG A 4 -14.97 13.10 52.76
N ILE A 5 -15.66 14.19 52.45
CA ILE A 5 -16.74 14.23 51.45
C ILE A 5 -16.14 14.11 50.04
N ALA A 6 -14.99 14.75 49.79
CA ALA A 6 -14.29 14.63 48.50
C ALA A 6 -13.77 13.20 48.23
N THR A 7 -13.33 12.47 49.26
CA THR A 7 -12.88 11.08 49.11
C THR A 7 -14.05 10.12 48.84
N LEU A 8 -15.20 10.35 49.47
CA LEU A 8 -16.41 9.55 49.25
C LEU A 8 -16.98 9.71 47.83
N ILE A 9 -16.96 10.93 47.28
CA ILE A 9 -17.44 11.19 45.91
C ILE A 9 -16.55 10.46 44.88
N PHE A 10 -15.22 10.49 45.06
CA PHE A 10 -14.28 9.84 44.13
C PHE A 10 -14.41 8.32 44.09
N VAL A 11 -14.67 7.68 45.24
CA VAL A 11 -14.85 6.22 45.34
C VAL A 11 -16.19 5.79 44.71
N VAL A 12 -17.25 6.58 44.90
CA VAL A 12 -18.57 6.25 44.32
C VAL A 12 -18.59 6.41 42.79
N THR A 13 -17.85 7.38 42.23
CA THR A 13 -17.74 7.53 40.76
C THR A 13 -16.83 6.48 40.11
N ALA A 14 -15.84 5.95 40.82
CA ALA A 14 -14.99 4.88 40.29
C ALA A 14 -15.73 3.54 40.16
N ILE A 15 -16.73 3.29 41.02
CA ILE A 15 -17.55 2.07 40.99
C ILE A 15 -18.67 2.16 39.93
N ALA A 16 -19.10 3.37 39.54
CA ALA A 16 -20.15 3.54 38.53
C ALA A 16 -19.67 3.41 37.06
N SER A 17 -18.36 3.44 36.80
CA SER A 17 -17.79 3.44 35.43
C SER A 17 -17.28 2.08 34.96
N SER A 18 -17.33 1.04 35.79
CA SER A 18 -17.06 -0.34 35.39
C SER A 18 -18.39 -1.05 35.10
N ARG A 19 -19.05 -0.67 33.99
CA ARG A 19 -20.06 -1.55 33.37
C ARG A 19 -19.34 -2.67 32.64
N SER A 20 -18.83 -3.63 33.40
CA SER A 20 -18.76 -5.01 32.91
C SER A 20 -20.21 -5.47 32.81
N ALA A 21 -20.67 -5.83 31.62
CA ALA A 21 -21.95 -6.50 31.48
C ALA A 21 -21.83 -7.89 32.14
N GLU A 22 -22.12 -7.98 33.43
CA GLU A 22 -22.33 -9.26 34.11
C GLU A 22 -23.61 -9.88 33.54
N SER A 23 -23.46 -10.85 32.63
CA SER A 23 -24.54 -11.77 32.30
C SER A 23 -24.85 -12.59 33.55
N LYS A 24 -25.92 -12.23 34.25
CA LYS A 24 -26.45 -13.00 35.39
C LYS A 24 -27.21 -14.22 34.89
N ASP A 25 -26.48 -15.20 34.39
CA ASP A 25 -26.94 -16.58 34.34
C ASP A 25 -25.97 -17.42 35.16
N PRO A 26 -26.41 -18.15 36.21
CA PRO A 26 -25.52 -18.97 37.01
C PRO A 26 -25.09 -20.19 36.17
N MET A 27 -23.95 -20.07 35.50
CA MET A 27 -23.25 -21.23 34.96
C MET A 27 -22.85 -22.15 36.12
N ILE A 28 -23.58 -23.25 36.28
CA ILE A 28 -23.17 -24.37 37.11
C ILE A 28 -21.97 -25.01 36.40
N LEU A 29 -20.74 -24.61 36.78
CA LEU A 29 -19.53 -25.29 36.33
C LEU A 29 -19.42 -26.66 37.04
N ASP A 30 -19.56 -27.76 36.31
CA ASP A 30 -19.03 -29.06 36.73
C ASP A 30 -17.50 -28.90 36.89
N PRO A 31 -16.89 -29.28 38.03
CA PRO A 31 -15.44 -29.26 38.22
C PRO A 31 -14.63 -30.06 37.17
N ARG A 32 -15.29 -30.91 36.37
CA ARG A 32 -14.72 -31.65 35.23
C ARG A 32 -14.85 -30.93 33.89
N ASP A 33 -15.71 -29.93 33.76
CA ASP A 33 -15.86 -29.11 32.55
C ASP A 33 -15.04 -27.83 32.68
N LYS A 34 -13.71 -27.97 32.53
CA LYS A 34 -12.80 -26.82 32.35
C LYS A 34 -12.88 -26.21 30.94
N VAL A 35 -13.88 -26.58 30.15
CA VAL A 35 -14.06 -26.11 28.77
C VAL A 35 -14.82 -24.79 28.81
N CYS A 36 -14.21 -23.75 28.22
CA CYS A 36 -14.86 -22.46 28.11
C CYS A 36 -16.11 -22.55 27.23
N GLN A 37 -17.25 -22.07 27.75
CA GLN A 37 -18.54 -22.08 27.06
C GLN A 37 -19.07 -20.67 26.75
N THR A 38 -18.22 -19.64 26.87
CA THR A 38 -18.64 -18.29 26.45
C THR A 38 -18.85 -18.24 24.94
N PRO A 39 -19.72 -17.35 24.43
CA PRO A 39 -19.95 -17.21 22.99
C PRO A 39 -18.65 -17.04 22.19
N GLU A 40 -17.69 -16.27 22.70
CA GLU A 40 -16.40 -16.00 22.06
C GLU A 40 -15.53 -17.27 21.98
N CYS A 41 -15.52 -18.08 23.04
CA CYS A 41 -14.80 -19.36 23.06
C CYS A 41 -15.41 -20.36 22.08
N ILE A 42 -16.75 -20.43 22.01
CA ILE A 42 -17.45 -21.32 21.08
C ILE A 42 -17.17 -20.90 19.63
N GLU A 43 -17.26 -19.60 19.32
CA GLU A 43 -16.97 -19.06 18.00
C GLU A 43 -15.53 -19.34 17.56
N MET A 44 -14.56 -19.08 18.43
CA MET A 44 -13.15 -19.34 18.16
C MET A 44 -12.87 -20.85 17.99
N GLY A 45 -13.49 -21.69 18.83
CA GLY A 45 -13.39 -23.13 18.72
C GLY A 45 -13.92 -23.65 17.38
N ILE A 46 -15.06 -23.12 16.92
CA ILE A 46 -15.62 -23.44 15.60
C ILE A 46 -14.66 -22.97 14.49
N MET A 47 -14.15 -21.74 14.56
CA MET A 47 -13.23 -21.20 13.56
C MET A 47 -11.97 -22.06 13.41
N LEU A 48 -11.32 -22.41 14.54
CA LEU A 48 -10.14 -23.28 14.55
C LEU A 48 -10.47 -24.68 14.02
N SER A 49 -11.60 -25.26 14.42
CA SER A 49 -11.99 -26.60 13.98
C SER A 49 -12.21 -26.71 12.46
N ARG A 50 -12.62 -25.61 11.82
CA ARG A 50 -12.80 -25.53 10.36
C ARG A 50 -11.48 -25.45 9.60
N ALA A 51 -10.45 -24.85 10.20
CA ALA A 51 -9.13 -24.70 9.59
C ALA A 51 -8.24 -25.94 9.79
N ILE A 52 -8.32 -26.57 10.97
CA ILE A 52 -7.47 -27.71 11.34
C ILE A 52 -7.79 -28.96 10.51
N ASP A 53 -6.76 -29.50 9.86
CA ASP A 53 -6.78 -30.80 9.22
C ASP A 53 -6.18 -31.91 10.11
N ARG A 54 -7.05 -32.62 10.82
CA ARG A 54 -6.66 -33.73 11.70
C ARG A 54 -6.11 -34.96 10.97
N ASN A 55 -6.16 -34.98 9.63
CA ASN A 55 -5.53 -36.04 8.84
C ASN A 55 -4.02 -35.81 8.65
N LYS A 56 -3.53 -34.61 8.97
CA LYS A 56 -2.10 -34.27 8.94
C LYS A 56 -1.50 -34.48 10.34
N ASN A 57 -0.23 -34.88 10.40
CA ASN A 57 0.49 -34.99 11.66
C ASN A 57 1.15 -33.63 11.97
N PRO A 58 0.81 -32.98 13.10
CA PRO A 58 1.38 -31.69 13.45
C PRO A 58 2.90 -31.72 13.69
N CYS A 59 3.47 -32.90 14.00
CA CYS A 59 4.92 -33.06 14.17
C CYS A 59 5.67 -33.13 12.83
N ASP A 60 4.97 -33.42 11.74
CA ASP A 60 5.56 -33.54 10.40
C ASP A 60 5.37 -32.24 9.62
N ASP A 61 4.14 -31.70 9.62
CA ASP A 61 3.80 -30.43 8.97
C ASP A 61 2.72 -29.70 9.79
N PHE A 62 3.19 -28.83 10.69
CA PHE A 62 2.30 -28.04 11.53
C PHE A 62 1.48 -27.03 10.71
N TYR A 63 2.03 -26.53 9.59
CA TYR A 63 1.34 -25.54 8.76
C TYR A 63 0.13 -26.17 8.07
N ASP A 64 0.30 -27.31 7.39
CA ASP A 64 -0.84 -28.01 6.79
C ASP A 64 -1.82 -28.50 7.86
N TYR A 65 -1.34 -28.94 9.02
CA TYR A 65 -2.21 -29.32 10.12
C TYR A 65 -3.15 -28.19 10.54
N VAL A 66 -2.68 -26.94 10.63
CA VAL A 66 -3.50 -25.82 11.08
C VAL A 66 -4.20 -25.04 9.96
N CYS A 67 -3.66 -25.03 8.74
CA CYS A 67 -4.08 -24.11 7.67
C CYS A 67 -4.68 -24.81 6.44
N GLN A 68 -4.47 -26.11 6.24
CA GLN A 68 -4.75 -26.74 4.94
C GLN A 68 -6.22 -26.62 4.51
N LYS A 69 -7.17 -26.84 5.43
CA LYS A 69 -8.61 -26.66 5.11
C LYS A 69 -8.98 -25.19 4.90
N TRP A 70 -8.29 -24.27 5.57
CA TRP A 70 -8.49 -22.84 5.33
C TRP A 70 -8.05 -22.47 3.91
N LYS A 71 -6.86 -22.92 3.47
CA LYS A 71 -6.34 -22.70 2.10
C LYS A 71 -7.30 -23.25 1.04
N GLN A 72 -7.87 -24.43 1.27
CA GLN A 72 -8.85 -25.05 0.35
C GLN A 72 -10.15 -24.25 0.22
N ASN A 73 -10.61 -23.63 1.30
CA ASN A 73 -11.85 -22.86 1.31
C ASN A 73 -11.68 -21.37 0.99
N ASN A 74 -10.44 -20.89 0.84
CA ASN A 74 -10.13 -19.48 0.63
C ASN A 74 -9.14 -19.33 -0.52
N THR A 75 -9.65 -19.41 -1.74
CA THR A 75 -8.85 -19.19 -2.95
C THR A 75 -8.37 -17.74 -3.02
N ILE A 76 -7.19 -17.54 -3.59
CA ILE A 76 -6.63 -16.21 -3.80
C ILE A 76 -7.50 -15.49 -4.85
N PRO A 77 -8.14 -14.35 -4.52
CA PRO A 77 -8.88 -13.59 -5.51
C PRO A 77 -7.98 -13.14 -6.66
N PRO A 78 -8.49 -13.04 -7.91
CA PRO A 78 -7.67 -12.77 -9.09
C PRO A 78 -6.96 -11.40 -9.07
N TYR A 79 -7.43 -10.47 -8.24
CA TYR A 79 -6.87 -9.15 -8.06
C TYR A 79 -5.84 -9.05 -6.91
N LEU A 80 -5.54 -10.17 -6.22
CA LEU A 80 -4.55 -10.22 -5.14
C LEU A 80 -3.40 -11.17 -5.48
N PRO A 81 -2.14 -10.80 -5.17
CA PRO A 81 -0.99 -11.69 -5.37
C PRO A 81 -0.89 -12.78 -4.30
N SER A 82 -1.54 -12.59 -3.15
CA SER A 82 -1.61 -13.55 -2.04
C SER A 82 -2.87 -13.31 -1.22
N TYR A 83 -3.32 -14.33 -0.50
CA TYR A 83 -4.49 -14.22 0.38
C TYR A 83 -4.27 -14.98 1.68
N GLY A 84 -4.70 -14.38 2.78
CA GLY A 84 -4.43 -14.83 4.14
C GLY A 84 -5.23 -14.01 5.15
N HIS A 85 -5.06 -14.31 6.44
CA HIS A 85 -5.82 -13.63 7.51
C HIS A 85 -5.62 -12.11 7.54
N ILE A 86 -4.43 -11.59 7.25
CA ILE A 86 -4.19 -10.14 7.18
C ILE A 86 -5.00 -9.50 6.05
N TRP A 87 -5.04 -10.13 4.86
CA TRP A 87 -5.85 -9.65 3.74
C TRP A 87 -7.34 -9.68 4.06
N PHE A 88 -7.81 -10.77 4.65
CA PHE A 88 -9.19 -10.91 5.12
C PHE A 88 -9.58 -9.79 6.10
N ILE A 89 -8.72 -9.50 7.10
CA ILE A 89 -8.96 -8.42 8.06
C ILE A 89 -8.97 -7.05 7.36
N ARG A 90 -8.06 -6.81 6.41
CA ARG A 90 -8.05 -5.55 5.65
C ARG A 90 -9.31 -5.37 4.82
N GLU A 91 -9.82 -6.44 4.22
CA GLU A 91 -11.07 -6.41 3.45
C GLU A 91 -12.27 -6.14 4.36
N GLU A 92 -12.41 -6.86 5.47
CA GLU A 92 -13.48 -6.65 6.45
C GLU A 92 -13.42 -5.25 7.08
N LEU A 93 -12.22 -4.76 7.39
CA LEU A 93 -12.02 -3.39 7.85
C LEU A 93 -12.45 -2.38 6.78
N SER A 94 -12.09 -2.60 5.52
CA SER A 94 -12.47 -1.70 4.42
C SER A 94 -13.98 -1.68 4.21
N LYS A 95 -14.66 -2.83 4.31
CA LYS A 95 -16.13 -2.92 4.27
C LYS A 95 -16.78 -2.15 5.41
N ARG A 96 -16.32 -2.35 6.65
CA ARG A 96 -16.84 -1.63 7.82
C ARG A 96 -16.60 -0.13 7.71
N LEU A 97 -15.42 0.29 7.27
CA LEU A 97 -15.12 1.70 7.04
C LEU A 97 -16.07 2.28 5.98
N LYS A 98 -16.27 1.57 4.86
CA LYS A 98 -17.22 1.96 3.81
C LYS A 98 -18.63 2.12 4.38
N ASP A 99 -19.12 1.18 5.18
CA ASP A 99 -20.45 1.21 5.78
C ASP A 99 -20.61 2.37 6.77
N ILE A 100 -19.60 2.59 7.62
CA ILE A 100 -19.59 3.70 8.56
C ILE A 100 -19.66 5.02 7.80
N LEU A 101 -18.80 5.19 6.80
CA LEU A 101 -18.69 6.42 6.01
C LEU A 101 -19.96 6.68 5.18
N SER A 102 -20.52 5.64 4.56
CA SER A 102 -21.76 5.72 3.77
C SER A 102 -22.96 6.12 4.61
N ASN A 103 -23.01 5.70 5.87
CA ASN A 103 -24.11 6.02 6.78
C ASN A 103 -23.89 7.33 7.56
N MET A 104 -22.76 8.02 7.39
CA MET A 104 -22.57 9.33 8.03
C MET A 104 -23.54 10.35 7.47
N THR A 105 -24.11 11.17 8.36
CA THR A 105 -24.95 12.31 7.96
C THR A 105 -24.05 13.47 7.54
N VAL A 106 -24.29 13.98 6.33
CA VAL A 106 -23.63 15.20 5.85
C VAL A 106 -24.36 16.41 6.45
N PRO A 107 -23.66 17.33 7.13
CA PRO A 107 -24.29 18.52 7.67
C PRO A 107 -24.80 19.41 6.53
N THR A 108 -25.84 20.19 6.79
CA THR A 108 -26.43 21.09 5.79
C THR A 108 -25.66 22.41 5.66
N TYR A 109 -24.86 22.77 6.67
CA TYR A 109 -24.02 23.96 6.72
C TYR A 109 -22.78 23.70 7.58
N GLN A 110 -21.64 24.31 7.26
CA GLN A 110 -20.33 24.31 7.96
C GLN A 110 -19.94 23.04 8.75
N ALA A 111 -18.83 22.41 8.40
CA ALA A 111 -18.31 21.29 9.18
C ALA A 111 -17.65 21.79 10.48
N GLU A 112 -18.21 21.42 11.62
CA GLU A 112 -17.70 21.82 12.95
C GLU A 112 -16.78 20.75 13.54
N SER A 113 -16.94 19.49 13.12
CA SER A 113 -16.18 18.34 13.61
C SER A 113 -15.40 17.62 12.51
N LEU A 114 -14.34 16.90 12.90
CA LEU A 114 -13.59 16.02 11.98
C LEU A 114 -14.49 14.99 11.30
N ASN A 115 -15.48 14.45 12.01
CA ASN A 115 -16.40 13.45 11.47
C ASN A 115 -17.28 14.03 10.35
N GLU A 116 -17.77 15.25 10.51
CA GLU A 116 -18.53 15.93 9.45
C GLU A 116 -17.68 16.20 8.21
N LYS A 117 -16.42 16.59 8.40
CA LYS A 117 -15.49 16.79 7.29
C LYS A 117 -15.21 15.49 6.53
N ILE A 118 -15.01 14.39 7.27
CA ILE A 118 -14.86 13.05 6.71
C ILE A 118 -16.15 12.63 5.95
N ALA A 119 -17.32 12.88 6.52
CA ALA A 119 -18.61 12.58 5.89
C ALA A 119 -18.80 13.35 4.58
N ILE A 120 -18.55 14.66 4.58
CA ILE A 120 -18.61 15.52 3.39
C ILE A 120 -17.64 15.01 2.33
N ALA A 121 -16.40 14.73 2.71
CA ALA A 121 -15.38 14.23 1.80
C ALA A 121 -15.79 12.92 1.12
N TYR A 122 -16.27 11.96 1.92
CA TYR A 122 -16.71 10.67 1.45
C TYR A 122 -17.91 10.78 0.50
N HIS A 123 -18.98 11.49 0.91
CA HIS A 123 -20.20 11.62 0.10
C HIS A 123 -20.01 12.49 -1.13
N SER A 124 -19.12 13.49 -1.10
CA SER A 124 -18.79 14.26 -2.31
C SER A 124 -18.10 13.38 -3.35
N CYS A 125 -17.24 12.46 -2.90
CA CYS A 125 -16.57 11.49 -3.76
C CYS A 125 -17.53 10.42 -4.31
N MET A 126 -18.41 9.87 -3.47
CA MET A 126 -19.29 8.75 -3.86
C MET A 126 -20.51 9.16 -4.72
N ASN A 127 -20.91 10.43 -4.71
CA ASN A 127 -22.10 10.93 -5.43
C ASN A 127 -21.75 11.69 -6.72
N GLU A 128 -20.52 11.58 -7.22
CA GLU A 128 -20.07 12.34 -8.37
C GLU A 128 -20.11 11.51 -9.66
N ASP A 129 -20.89 11.98 -10.64
CA ASP A 129 -21.06 11.38 -11.97
C ASP A 129 -20.39 12.23 -13.08
N SER A 130 -19.41 13.08 -12.71
CA SER A 130 -18.78 14.04 -13.64
C SER A 130 -17.56 13.42 -14.32
N CYS A 131 -17.46 13.57 -15.64
CA CYS A 131 -16.30 13.17 -16.45
C CYS A 131 -15.29 14.33 -16.67
N GLN A 132 -15.34 15.41 -15.88
CA GLN A 132 -14.53 16.61 -16.11
C GLN A 132 -13.72 17.02 -14.87
N PRO A 133 -12.46 16.58 -14.76
CA PRO A 133 -11.62 16.84 -13.59
C PRO A 133 -11.34 18.31 -13.25
N GLY A 134 -11.38 19.22 -14.23
CA GLY A 134 -11.33 20.66 -13.97
C GLY A 134 -12.58 21.18 -13.25
N GLU A 135 -13.75 20.66 -13.61
CA GLU A 135 -15.00 20.92 -12.92
C GLU A 135 -15.05 20.20 -11.58
N GLU A 136 -14.56 18.97 -11.47
CA GLU A 136 -14.48 18.20 -10.21
C GLU A 136 -13.61 18.92 -9.17
N ILE A 137 -12.40 19.33 -9.54
CA ILE A 137 -11.52 20.11 -8.65
C ILE A 137 -12.19 21.44 -8.26
N SER A 138 -12.96 22.06 -9.17
CA SER A 138 -13.67 23.30 -8.90
C SER A 138 -14.86 23.10 -7.95
N ARG A 139 -15.70 22.09 -8.19
CA ARG A 139 -16.83 21.69 -7.34
C ARG A 139 -16.37 21.24 -5.97
N LEU A 140 -15.26 20.50 -5.90
CA LEU A 140 -14.61 20.12 -4.66
C LEU A 140 -14.11 21.36 -3.92
N ARG A 141 -13.42 22.29 -4.60
CA ARG A 141 -13.00 23.57 -3.99
C ARG A 141 -14.21 24.37 -3.48
N GLU A 142 -15.29 24.46 -4.23
CA GLU A 142 -16.52 25.13 -3.81
C GLU A 142 -17.18 24.45 -2.62
N THR A 143 -17.22 23.12 -2.60
CA THR A 143 -17.72 22.30 -1.48
C THR A 143 -16.88 22.52 -0.23
N LEU A 144 -15.55 22.48 -0.35
CA LEU A 144 -14.63 22.76 0.75
C LEU A 144 -14.84 24.18 1.30
N ILE A 145 -15.00 25.18 0.43
CA ILE A 145 -15.32 26.57 0.82
C ILE A 145 -16.68 26.65 1.53
N LYS A 146 -17.72 26.04 0.96
CA LYS A 146 -19.08 26.01 1.51
C LYS A 146 -19.12 25.45 2.93
N PHE A 147 -18.30 24.45 3.21
CA PHE A 147 -18.26 23.77 4.50
C PHE A 147 -17.15 24.27 5.43
N GLY A 148 -16.42 25.33 5.08
CA GLY A 148 -15.37 25.89 5.94
C GLY A 148 -14.14 24.99 6.10
N ILE A 149 -13.95 24.04 5.18
CA ILE A 149 -12.83 23.11 5.18
C ILE A 149 -11.60 23.83 4.60
N PRO A 150 -10.49 23.95 5.36
CA PRO A 150 -9.29 24.62 4.89
C PRO A 150 -8.75 23.99 3.60
N ARG A 151 -8.21 24.82 2.70
CA ARG A 151 -7.64 24.38 1.41
C ARG A 151 -6.49 23.36 1.55
N ASN A 152 -5.93 23.20 2.75
CA ASN A 152 -4.91 22.23 3.12
C ASN A 152 -5.45 20.90 3.68
N GLU A 153 -6.77 20.66 3.66
CA GLU A 153 -7.36 19.39 4.12
C GLU A 153 -7.25 18.31 3.03
N LYS A 154 -6.04 17.76 2.91
CA LYS A 154 -5.59 16.88 1.80
C LYS A 154 -6.34 15.54 1.70
N ILE A 155 -6.90 15.05 2.80
CA ILE A 155 -7.55 13.73 2.85
C ILE A 155 -8.81 13.70 1.97
N ALA A 156 -9.62 14.76 2.04
CA ALA A 156 -10.84 14.88 1.25
C ALA A 156 -10.52 14.99 -0.25
N ILE A 157 -9.47 15.73 -0.58
CA ILE A 157 -9.02 15.95 -1.96
C ILE A 157 -8.47 14.65 -2.56
N ALA A 158 -7.60 13.95 -1.83
CA ALA A 158 -6.99 12.72 -2.31
C ALA A 158 -8.02 11.59 -2.49
N TYR A 159 -8.99 11.46 -1.58
CA TYR A 159 -10.03 10.44 -1.69
C TYR A 159 -10.96 10.69 -2.89
N HIS A 160 -11.38 11.94 -3.08
CA HIS A 160 -12.25 12.37 -4.18
C HIS A 160 -11.61 12.17 -5.56
N SER A 161 -10.31 12.43 -5.70
CA SER A 161 -9.61 12.22 -6.98
C SER A 161 -9.36 10.74 -7.32
N CYS A 162 -9.62 9.79 -6.40
CA CYS A 162 -9.18 8.40 -6.54
C CYS A 162 -10.30 7.39 -6.91
N MET A 163 -11.58 7.68 -6.62
CA MET A 163 -12.67 6.69 -6.79
C MET A 163 -13.49 6.85 -8.08
N ASN A 164 -13.19 7.83 -8.92
CA ASN A 164 -13.85 8.00 -10.20
C ASN A 164 -13.16 7.09 -11.24
N GLU A 165 -13.51 5.80 -11.24
CA GLU A 165 -12.95 4.78 -12.16
C GLU A 165 -13.53 4.88 -13.59
N ASP A 166 -14.61 5.63 -13.79
CA ASP A 166 -15.19 5.90 -15.11
C ASP A 166 -14.56 7.16 -15.74
N LEU A 167 -13.25 7.08 -16.03
CA LEU A 167 -12.54 8.13 -16.76
C LEU A 167 -12.92 8.08 -18.25
N CYS A 168 -13.87 8.93 -18.62
CA CYS A 168 -14.60 8.87 -19.88
C CYS A 168 -13.77 9.14 -21.17
N GLN A 169 -12.48 9.49 -21.12
CA GLN A 169 -11.62 9.68 -22.33
C GLN A 169 -10.11 9.42 -22.10
N PRO A 170 -9.56 8.29 -22.58
CA PRO A 170 -8.13 7.96 -22.46
C PRO A 170 -7.15 8.98 -23.08
N GLY A 171 -7.61 9.77 -24.06
CA GLY A 171 -6.77 10.77 -24.74
C GLY A 171 -6.45 11.99 -23.88
N GLU A 172 -7.29 12.31 -22.89
CA GLU A 172 -7.09 13.47 -22.00
C GLU A 172 -6.06 13.16 -20.90
N GLU A 173 -6.00 11.92 -20.44
CA GLU A 173 -5.06 11.46 -19.40
C GLU A 173 -3.61 11.58 -19.84
N ILE A 174 -3.28 11.11 -21.05
CA ILE A 174 -1.90 11.19 -21.55
C ILE A 174 -1.46 12.63 -21.83
N SER A 175 -2.41 13.55 -22.06
CA SER A 175 -2.11 14.98 -22.16
C SER A 175 -1.73 15.54 -20.80
N ARG A 176 -2.53 15.25 -19.76
CA ARG A 176 -2.27 15.71 -18.39
C ARG A 176 -0.97 15.17 -17.82
N LEU A 177 -0.64 13.94 -18.15
CA LEU A 177 0.63 13.34 -17.75
C LEU A 177 1.81 14.06 -18.43
N ARG A 178 1.68 14.46 -19.70
CA ARG A 178 2.67 15.32 -20.38
C ARG A 178 2.77 16.71 -19.78
N ASP A 179 1.66 17.32 -19.40
CA ASP A 179 1.65 18.64 -18.76
C ASP A 179 2.36 18.57 -17.39
N THR A 180 2.09 17.51 -16.63
CA THR A 180 2.77 17.21 -15.36
C THR A 180 4.28 17.03 -15.57
N LEU A 181 4.69 16.22 -16.56
CA LEU A 181 6.12 16.05 -16.88
C LEU A 181 6.78 17.39 -17.22
N THR A 182 6.09 18.26 -17.95
CA THR A 182 6.58 19.59 -18.32
C THR A 182 6.80 20.47 -17.08
N GLU A 183 5.91 20.42 -16.09
CA GLU A 183 6.06 21.13 -14.80
C GLU A 183 7.34 20.70 -14.06
N PHE A 184 7.66 19.41 -14.10
CA PHE A 184 8.89 18.85 -13.53
C PHE A 184 10.15 19.10 -14.37
N GLY A 185 10.04 19.77 -15.52
CA GLY A 185 11.15 20.10 -16.40
C GLY A 185 11.49 19.02 -17.43
N ILE A 186 10.54 18.11 -17.71
CA ILE A 186 10.61 17.11 -18.77
C ILE A 186 9.59 17.52 -19.85
N PRO A 187 9.97 18.40 -20.79
CA PRO A 187 9.04 18.95 -21.78
C PRO A 187 8.56 17.89 -22.79
N ARG A 188 9.32 16.81 -22.96
CA ARG A 188 8.93 15.66 -23.77
C ARG A 188 9.56 14.39 -23.22
N TRP A 189 8.81 13.29 -23.21
CA TRP A 189 9.34 11.97 -22.93
C TRP A 189 8.99 11.00 -24.07
N PRO A 190 9.92 10.13 -24.50
CA PRO A 190 11.35 10.11 -24.17
C PRO A 190 12.11 11.36 -24.65
N MET A 191 13.19 11.71 -23.95
CA MET A 191 14.10 12.80 -24.33
C MET A 191 15.17 12.26 -25.28
N ILE A 192 15.11 12.61 -26.57
CA ILE A 192 16.08 12.13 -27.57
C ILE A 192 17.24 13.13 -27.72
N PRO A 193 18.51 12.68 -27.64
CA PRO A 193 19.67 13.53 -27.88
C PRO A 193 19.64 14.20 -29.26
N GLY A 194 19.99 15.49 -29.32
CA GLY A 194 20.15 16.24 -30.59
C GLY A 194 19.01 17.18 -30.97
N LEU A 195 17.90 17.20 -30.22
CA LEU A 195 16.75 18.10 -30.44
C LEU A 195 16.81 19.45 -29.70
N ILE A 196 18.00 19.85 -29.20
CA ILE A 196 18.30 21.17 -28.60
C ILE A 196 17.55 21.42 -27.29
N GLU A 197 17.94 20.73 -26.22
CA GLU A 197 17.70 21.20 -24.86
C GLU A 197 18.90 20.87 -23.97
N THR A 198 19.45 21.86 -23.28
CA THR A 198 20.38 21.63 -22.18
C THR A 198 19.58 21.08 -21.00
N ILE A 199 19.63 19.76 -20.79
CA ILE A 199 18.85 19.10 -19.73
C ILE A 199 19.56 19.29 -18.39
N ASN A 200 18.91 19.97 -17.45
CA ASN A 200 19.40 20.08 -16.08
C ASN A 200 18.86 18.92 -15.23
N TRP A 201 19.47 17.75 -15.37
CA TRP A 201 19.10 16.54 -14.62
C TRP A 201 19.07 16.75 -13.10
N LYS A 202 19.96 17.57 -12.55
CA LYS A 202 19.99 17.87 -11.11
C LYS A 202 18.72 18.59 -10.66
N GLU A 203 18.27 19.58 -11.42
CA GLU A 203 17.04 20.31 -11.11
C GLU A 203 15.79 19.46 -11.33
N ILE A 204 15.73 18.68 -12.42
CA ILE A 204 14.64 17.72 -12.67
C ILE A 204 14.54 16.74 -11.49
N TYR A 205 15.66 16.13 -11.08
CA TYR A 205 15.71 15.21 -9.96
C TYR A 205 15.23 15.86 -8.66
N ARG A 206 15.72 17.07 -8.36
CA ARG A 206 15.32 17.83 -7.18
C ARG A 206 13.82 18.10 -7.17
N LYS A 207 13.25 18.56 -8.29
CA LYS A 207 11.81 18.83 -8.40
C LYS A 207 11.00 17.55 -8.22
N ILE A 208 11.35 16.46 -8.89
CA ILE A 208 10.63 15.17 -8.79
C ILE A 208 10.72 14.60 -7.37
N ARG A 209 11.91 14.60 -6.75
CA ARG A 209 12.10 14.11 -5.38
C ARG A 209 11.29 14.92 -4.37
N VAL A 210 11.31 16.25 -4.46
CA VAL A 210 10.66 17.14 -3.47
C VAL A 210 9.17 17.32 -3.73
N GLY A 211 8.76 17.39 -5.00
CA GLY A 211 7.39 17.69 -5.41
C GLY A 211 6.50 16.46 -5.58
N ALA A 212 7.06 15.31 -5.98
CA ALA A 212 6.33 14.08 -6.25
C ALA A 212 6.73 12.89 -5.37
N ASP A 213 7.70 13.07 -4.46
CA ASP A 213 8.24 12.00 -3.61
C ASP A 213 8.77 10.78 -4.40
N MET A 214 9.21 10.99 -5.64
CA MET A 214 9.67 9.94 -6.54
C MET A 214 11.19 9.90 -6.67
N SER A 215 11.74 8.71 -6.87
CA SER A 215 13.19 8.46 -7.05
C SER A 215 13.42 7.45 -8.18
N PHE A 216 14.34 7.74 -9.10
CA PHE A 216 14.59 6.90 -10.29
C PHE A 216 16.07 6.58 -10.53
N ILE A 217 16.97 6.97 -9.62
CA ILE A 217 18.38 6.52 -9.61
C ILE A 217 18.74 6.08 -8.20
N PHE A 218 18.53 6.96 -7.21
CA PHE A 218 18.74 6.68 -5.80
C PHE A 218 17.74 7.46 -4.94
N SER A 219 17.14 6.83 -3.95
CA SER A 219 16.30 7.55 -3.01
C SER A 219 17.17 8.36 -2.03
N VAL A 220 16.67 9.52 -1.62
CA VAL A 220 17.27 10.33 -0.54
C VAL A 220 16.19 10.52 0.50
N ASN A 221 16.39 9.96 1.67
CA ASN A 221 15.40 9.94 2.76
C ASN A 221 16.01 10.46 4.06
N LEU A 222 15.14 10.72 5.05
CA LEU A 222 15.56 11.00 6.40
C LEU A 222 15.12 9.84 7.29
N PHE A 223 16.10 9.14 7.85
CA PHE A 223 15.87 8.08 8.83
C PHE A 223 16.49 8.46 10.17
N PRO A 224 16.01 7.89 11.30
CA PRO A 224 16.71 8.01 12.56
C PRO A 224 18.16 7.52 12.42
N TYR A 225 19.11 8.29 12.94
CA TYR A 225 20.51 7.90 12.93
C TYR A 225 20.70 6.65 13.78
N LEU A 226 21.35 5.63 13.22
CA LEU A 226 21.44 4.29 13.82
C LEU A 226 21.98 4.30 15.26
N TYR A 227 22.93 5.19 15.55
CA TYR A 227 23.56 5.30 16.87
C TYR A 227 22.92 6.38 17.77
N ASN A 228 21.99 7.17 17.24
CA ASN A 228 21.21 8.13 18.02
C ASN A 228 19.86 8.39 17.33
N THR A 229 18.82 7.67 17.75
CA THR A 229 17.48 7.75 17.16
C THR A 229 16.78 9.10 17.36
N SER A 230 17.33 9.98 18.19
CA SER A 230 16.84 11.37 18.34
C SER A 230 17.40 12.32 17.27
N GLN A 231 18.36 11.88 16.45
CA GLN A 231 18.94 12.66 15.37
C GLN A 231 18.51 12.09 14.02
N PRO A 232 18.10 12.93 13.04
CA PRO A 232 17.89 12.47 11.68
C PRO A 232 19.24 12.32 10.95
N ALA A 233 19.35 11.29 10.12
CA ALA A 233 20.43 11.09 9.18
C ALA A 233 19.89 11.08 7.75
N ILE A 234 20.69 11.60 6.83
CA ILE A 234 20.43 11.45 5.40
C ILE A 234 20.77 10.02 5.02
N ASP A 235 19.79 9.34 4.48
CA ASP A 235 19.89 7.98 3.97
C ASP A 235 19.81 8.03 2.45
N ILE A 236 20.71 7.29 1.79
CA ILE A 236 20.79 7.23 0.33
C ILE A 236 20.80 5.76 -0.07
N GLU A 237 19.72 5.30 -0.69
CA GLU A 237 19.58 3.93 -1.20
C GLU A 237 19.48 3.92 -2.72
N ALA A 238 19.88 2.81 -3.35
CA ALA A 238 19.54 2.55 -4.74
C ALA A 238 18.02 2.61 -4.96
N ALA A 239 17.58 3.16 -6.10
CA ALA A 239 16.17 3.13 -6.46
C ALA A 239 15.71 1.68 -6.67
N LYS A 240 14.52 1.36 -6.16
CA LYS A 240 13.89 0.05 -6.29
C LYS A 240 12.86 0.11 -7.41
N PHE A 241 12.90 -0.89 -8.29
CA PHE A 241 11.98 -1.06 -9.41
C PHE A 241 11.33 -2.44 -9.35
N VAL A 242 10.27 -2.62 -10.12
CA VAL A 242 9.78 -3.95 -10.48
C VAL A 242 10.12 -4.14 -11.95
N PRO A 243 10.92 -5.15 -12.33
CA PRO A 243 11.39 -6.29 -11.54
C PRO A 243 12.52 -5.94 -10.58
N SER A 244 12.80 -6.84 -9.62
CA SER A 244 13.83 -6.59 -8.61
C SER A 244 15.21 -6.35 -9.24
N SER A 245 16.07 -5.61 -8.54
CA SER A 245 17.45 -5.37 -8.98
C SER A 245 18.17 -6.68 -9.33
N TYR A 246 17.97 -7.74 -8.54
CA TYR A 246 18.55 -9.05 -8.83
C TYR A 246 18.06 -9.62 -10.17
N GLN A 247 16.75 -9.60 -10.43
CA GLN A 247 16.19 -10.07 -11.71
C GLN A 247 16.70 -9.25 -12.90
N ILE A 248 16.82 -7.93 -12.75
CA ILE A 248 17.39 -7.05 -13.78
C ILE A 248 18.85 -7.43 -14.04
N TYR A 249 19.64 -7.62 -12.98
CA TYR A 249 21.04 -8.04 -13.07
C TYR A 249 21.20 -9.40 -13.79
N MET A 250 20.40 -10.40 -13.40
CA MET A 250 20.45 -11.76 -13.95
C MET A 250 19.85 -11.88 -15.36
N SER A 251 19.14 -10.86 -15.86
CA SER A 251 18.48 -10.88 -17.17
C SER A 251 19.41 -11.09 -18.37
N GLN A 252 20.72 -10.99 -18.17
CA GLN A 252 21.73 -11.25 -19.20
C GLN A 252 22.04 -12.73 -19.37
N THR A 253 21.81 -13.54 -18.33
CA THR A 253 22.11 -14.97 -18.28
C THR A 253 20.86 -15.82 -18.19
N GLU A 254 19.78 -15.26 -17.64
CA GLU A 254 18.54 -15.97 -17.37
C GLU A 254 17.33 -15.27 -17.98
N THR A 255 16.37 -16.06 -18.42
CA THR A 255 15.10 -15.56 -18.93
C THR A 255 14.06 -15.55 -17.80
N ASP A 256 13.70 -14.36 -17.34
CA ASP A 256 12.66 -14.16 -16.31
C ASP A 256 11.38 -13.56 -16.94
N SER A 257 10.22 -14.06 -16.54
CA SER A 257 8.91 -13.66 -17.09
C SER A 257 8.52 -12.23 -16.71
N ALA A 258 8.84 -11.78 -15.49
CA ALA A 258 8.60 -10.42 -15.03
C ALA A 258 9.52 -9.44 -15.78
N VAL A 259 10.78 -9.81 -16.02
CA VAL A 259 11.69 -9.02 -16.87
C VAL A 259 11.17 -8.90 -18.29
N LYS A 260 10.63 -9.97 -18.87
CA LYS A 260 10.01 -9.92 -20.20
C LYS A 260 8.79 -9.00 -20.23
N ALA A 261 7.91 -9.10 -19.24
CA ALA A 261 6.74 -8.23 -19.11
C ALA A 261 7.14 -6.76 -18.95
N TYR A 262 8.18 -6.49 -18.17
CA TYR A 262 8.69 -5.14 -17.95
C TYR A 262 9.30 -4.51 -19.20
N LYS A 263 10.10 -5.27 -19.97
CA LYS A 263 10.59 -4.81 -21.29
C LYS A 263 9.44 -4.43 -22.23
N ASN A 264 8.38 -5.24 -22.25
CA ASN A 264 7.18 -4.93 -23.01
C ASN A 264 6.47 -3.68 -22.47
N PHE A 265 6.34 -3.53 -21.15
CA PHE A 265 5.76 -2.36 -20.51
C PHE A 265 6.50 -1.06 -20.87
N ILE A 266 7.84 -1.05 -20.82
CA ILE A 266 8.65 0.10 -21.25
C ILE A 266 8.34 0.43 -22.71
N LYS A 267 8.31 -0.58 -23.60
CA LYS A 267 8.04 -0.39 -25.02
C LYS A 267 6.66 0.21 -25.27
N GLU A 268 5.60 -0.34 -24.68
CA GLU A 268 4.24 0.18 -24.82
C GLU A 268 4.12 1.60 -24.26
N THR A 269 4.81 1.89 -23.15
CA THR A 269 4.88 3.25 -22.57
C THR A 269 5.54 4.23 -23.55
N VAL A 270 6.65 3.85 -24.18
CA VAL A 270 7.31 4.69 -25.20
C VAL A 270 6.36 4.96 -26.38
N ILE A 271 5.63 3.95 -26.86
CA ILE A 271 4.64 4.12 -27.95
C ILE A 271 3.56 5.12 -27.53
N LEU A 272 3.02 4.97 -26.33
CA LEU A 272 1.94 5.79 -25.79
C LEU A 272 2.32 7.27 -25.70
N PHE A 273 3.51 7.58 -25.18
CA PHE A 273 3.96 8.96 -24.98
C PHE A 273 4.48 9.62 -26.25
N TRP A 274 5.18 8.87 -27.09
CA TRP A 274 5.88 9.43 -28.23
C TRP A 274 4.96 9.60 -29.45
N GLY A 275 3.91 8.77 -29.58
CA GLY A 275 2.93 8.82 -30.67
C GLY A 275 3.46 8.44 -32.05
N ASN A 276 4.78 8.30 -32.24
CA ASN A 276 5.37 7.78 -33.47
C ASN A 276 5.31 6.25 -33.48
N LYS A 277 4.90 5.68 -34.62
CA LYS A 277 4.75 4.24 -34.82
C LYS A 277 5.99 3.57 -35.42
N ASP A 278 7.12 4.27 -35.55
CA ASP A 278 8.37 3.61 -35.94
C ASP A 278 8.78 2.61 -34.85
N ILE A 279 8.51 1.35 -35.15
CA ILE A 279 8.73 0.22 -34.26
C ILE A 279 10.22 0.02 -33.96
N ASN A 280 11.11 0.34 -34.90
CA ASN A 280 12.55 0.15 -34.74
C ASN A 280 13.11 1.19 -33.77
N VAL A 281 12.70 2.45 -33.95
CA VAL A 281 13.10 3.55 -33.04
C VAL A 281 12.54 3.31 -31.63
N THR A 282 11.27 2.95 -31.52
CA THR A 282 10.63 2.68 -30.22
C THR A 282 11.29 1.51 -29.50
N THR A 283 11.55 0.42 -30.21
CA THR A 283 12.22 -0.76 -29.64
C THR A 283 13.65 -0.42 -29.20
N LYS A 284 14.37 0.41 -29.96
CA LYS A 284 15.71 0.86 -29.60
C LYS A 284 15.70 1.69 -28.32
N ILE A 285 14.79 2.66 -28.20
CA ILE A 285 14.66 3.49 -26.98
C ILE A 285 14.32 2.62 -25.77
N ALA A 286 13.36 1.71 -25.89
CA ALA A 286 12.99 0.82 -24.81
C ALA A 286 14.16 -0.08 -24.36
N GLN A 287 14.95 -0.57 -25.34
CA GLN A 287 16.15 -1.34 -25.06
C GLN A 287 17.22 -0.50 -24.36
N ASP A 288 17.45 0.74 -24.79
CA ASP A 288 18.44 1.64 -24.20
C ASP A 288 18.09 1.99 -22.75
N ILE A 289 16.80 2.19 -22.43
CA ILE A 289 16.31 2.36 -21.05
C ILE A 289 16.62 1.13 -20.21
N PHE A 290 16.27 -0.06 -20.71
CA PHE A 290 16.50 -1.30 -19.98
C PHE A 290 18.01 -1.58 -19.78
N ASP A 291 18.84 -1.34 -20.79
CA ASP A 291 20.30 -1.52 -20.72
C ASP A 291 20.92 -0.55 -19.70
N PHE A 292 20.40 0.67 -19.59
CA PHE A 292 20.79 1.61 -18.55
C PHE A 292 20.50 1.07 -17.15
N GLU A 293 19.31 0.51 -16.92
CA GLU A 293 18.95 -0.09 -15.62
C GLU A 293 19.81 -1.31 -15.26
N VAL A 294 20.12 -2.16 -16.24
CA VAL A 294 21.05 -3.28 -16.06
C VAL A 294 22.44 -2.79 -15.64
N ASN A 295 22.97 -1.78 -16.34
CA ASN A 295 24.28 -1.21 -16.03
C ASN A 295 24.31 -0.50 -14.67
N LEU A 296 23.25 0.21 -14.31
CA LEU A 296 23.09 0.84 -13.00
C LEU A 296 23.10 -0.22 -11.90
N THR A 297 22.35 -1.30 -12.09
CA THR A 297 22.24 -2.38 -11.11
C THR A 297 23.55 -3.14 -10.93
N LYS A 298 24.26 -3.44 -12.02
CA LYS A 298 25.61 -4.00 -11.97
C LYS A 298 26.54 -3.15 -11.11
N LYS A 299 26.52 -1.83 -11.30
CA LYS A 299 27.35 -0.94 -10.49
C LYS A 299 27.00 -0.99 -9.02
N ILE A 300 25.71 -1.07 -8.68
CA ILE A 300 25.25 -1.23 -7.29
C ILE A 300 25.79 -2.53 -6.67
N TYR A 301 25.79 -3.65 -7.40
CA TYR A 301 26.36 -4.91 -6.91
C TYR A 301 27.89 -4.92 -6.90
N ASP A 302 28.55 -4.19 -7.81
CA ASP A 302 30.01 -3.99 -7.80
C ASP A 302 30.47 -3.14 -6.61
N PHE A 303 29.60 -2.27 -6.06
CA PHE A 303 29.84 -1.59 -4.79
C PHE A 303 29.75 -2.61 -3.65
N ASN A 304 30.80 -3.41 -3.48
CA ASN A 304 31.04 -4.13 -2.24
C ASN A 304 31.15 -3.10 -1.11
N PHE A 305 30.05 -2.86 -0.39
CA PHE A 305 30.10 -2.20 0.90
C PHE A 305 30.85 -3.15 1.83
N GLU A 306 32.12 -2.86 2.10
CA GLU A 306 32.76 -3.35 3.31
C GLU A 306 31.93 -2.79 4.47
N LEU A 307 31.15 -3.67 5.11
CA LEU A 307 30.50 -3.33 6.37
C LEU A 307 31.61 -2.87 7.32
N PRO A 308 31.52 -1.68 7.93
CA PRO A 308 32.43 -1.33 9.01
C PRO A 308 32.34 -2.43 10.06
N ASP A 309 33.47 -2.83 10.67
CA ASP A 309 33.53 -3.88 11.69
C ASP A 309 32.45 -3.64 12.75
N LEU A 310 31.29 -4.28 12.57
CA LEU A 310 30.21 -4.25 13.53
C LEU A 310 30.68 -5.16 14.67
N PRO A 311 30.63 -4.71 15.94
CA PRO A 311 30.94 -5.60 17.06
C PRO A 311 30.05 -6.83 16.93
N ASP A 312 30.63 -8.03 17.09
CA ASP A 312 30.00 -9.34 16.84
C ASP A 312 28.59 -9.42 17.43
N PHE A 313 27.59 -9.00 16.67
CA PHE A 313 26.21 -9.28 16.95
C PHE A 313 25.93 -10.62 16.27
N ASN A 314 25.77 -11.65 17.10
CA ASN A 314 25.41 -12.99 16.67
C ASN A 314 23.99 -12.97 16.07
N TYR A 315 23.87 -12.49 14.83
CA TYR A 315 22.63 -12.56 14.06
C TYR A 315 22.47 -14.00 13.58
N SER A 316 21.67 -14.78 14.28
CA SER A 316 21.09 -15.99 13.70
C SER A 316 20.08 -15.56 12.65
N TYR A 317 20.51 -15.46 11.39
CA TYR A 317 19.60 -15.30 10.26
C TYR A 317 18.81 -16.61 10.13
N TYR A 318 17.58 -16.62 10.63
CA TYR A 318 16.64 -17.69 10.31
C TYR A 318 16.27 -17.53 8.83
N ASN A 319 16.96 -18.30 7.97
CA ASN A 319 16.48 -18.53 6.61
C ASN A 319 15.15 -19.26 6.72
N TYR A 320 14.04 -18.53 6.55
CA TYR A 320 12.77 -19.15 6.20
C TYR A 320 12.91 -19.60 4.75
N ASP A 321 13.30 -20.87 4.59
CA ASP A 321 13.28 -21.57 3.31
C ASP A 321 11.81 -21.73 2.92
N TYR A 322 11.29 -20.79 2.14
CA TYR A 322 10.06 -21.02 1.39
C TYR A 322 10.43 -21.99 0.27
N GLY A 323 10.31 -23.30 0.57
CA GLY A 323 10.56 -24.34 -0.40
C GLY A 323 9.81 -24.09 -1.70
N ASP A 324 10.51 -24.27 -2.81
CA ASP A 324 9.98 -24.26 -4.16
C ASP A 324 8.77 -25.21 -4.28
N GLU A 325 7.54 -24.71 -4.18
CA GLU A 325 6.37 -25.40 -4.74
C GLU A 325 6.28 -25.11 -6.25
N SER A 326 7.26 -25.64 -7.00
CA SER A 326 7.10 -25.87 -8.43
C SER A 326 6.19 -27.09 -8.65
N SER A 327 4.87 -26.95 -8.45
CA SER A 327 3.89 -27.86 -9.07
C SER A 327 2.45 -27.35 -8.92
N SER A 328 2.01 -26.51 -9.86
CA SER A 328 0.62 -26.56 -10.29
C SER A 328 0.55 -26.21 -11.78
N THR A 329 0.90 -27.20 -12.60
CA THR A 329 0.45 -27.25 -14.00
C THR A 329 -1.08 -27.35 -13.98
N ILE A 330 -1.75 -26.22 -14.17
CA ILE A 330 -3.15 -26.21 -14.61
C ILE A 330 -3.10 -26.46 -16.12
N GLN A 331 -3.41 -27.69 -16.55
CA GLN A 331 -3.82 -27.92 -17.94
C GLN A 331 -5.28 -27.42 -18.09
N PRO A 332 -5.60 -26.63 -19.12
CA PRO A 332 -6.98 -26.33 -19.46
C PRO A 332 -7.63 -27.54 -20.16
N GLU A 333 -8.84 -27.89 -19.74
CA GLU A 333 -9.79 -28.67 -20.55
C GLU A 333 -10.26 -27.88 -21.78
#